data_AF-A0A7Z9QS80-F1
#
_entry.id   AF-A0A7Z9QS80-F1
#
_cell.length_a   1.000
_cell.length_b   1.000
_cell.length_c   1.000
_cell.angle_alpha   90.00
_cell.angle_beta   90.00
_cell.angle_gamma   90.00
#
_symmetry.space_group_name_H-M   'P 1'
#
loop_
_entity.id
_entity.type
_entity.pdbx_description
1 polymer ?
#
loop_
_entity_poly.entity_id
_entity_poly.type
_entity_poly.pdbx_seq_one_letter_code
_entity_poly.pdbx_strand_id
1 'polypeptide(L)'
;MKQTTEQIQKRLKIANFLLIFALLVIFVPPVMKAWEGDSSIPPEYSKMEYVAKETDEFLPIIFIMGILIHSGVLLCEEVRGIQTKINGSPPETEID
;
A
#
# COMPACT_ATOMS: atom_id res chain seq x y z
N MET A 1 23.26 7.54 -12.23
CA MET A 1 22.41 7.99 -11.10
C MET A 1 20.94 8.14 -11.48
N LYS A 2 20.55 9.03 -12.42
CA LYS A 2 19.15 9.22 -12.88
C LYS A 2 18.36 7.92 -13.11
N GLN A 3 18.91 7.01 -13.91
CA GLN A 3 18.25 5.75 -14.27
C GLN A 3 18.02 4.82 -13.07
N THR A 4 18.92 4.84 -12.09
CA THR A 4 18.83 4.05 -10.86
C THR A 4 17.72 4.58 -9.95
N THR A 5 17.59 5.91 -9.85
CA THR A 5 16.58 6.59 -9.03
C THR A 5 15.16 6.39 -9.57
N GLU A 6 14.98 6.43 -10.90
CA GLU A 6 13.70 6.13 -11.56
C GLU A 6 13.28 4.68 -11.37
N GLN A 7 14.24 3.75 -11.46
CA GLN A 7 13.96 2.33 -11.23
C GLN A 7 13.53 2.06 -9.78
N ILE A 8 14.15 2.74 -8.80
CA ILE A 8 13.76 2.68 -7.39
C ILE A 8 12.33 3.20 -7.18
N GLN A 9 11.99 4.37 -7.73
CA GLN A 9 10.61 4.89 -7.65
C GLN A 9 9.58 3.94 -8.25
N LYS A 10 9.88 3.35 -9.41
CA LYS A 10 8.98 2.40 -10.07
C LYS A 10 8.74 1.17 -9.20
N ARG A 11 9.80 0.63 -8.56
CA ARG A 11 9.71 -0.50 -7.64
C ARG A 11 8.91 -0.17 -6.39
N LEU A 12 9.13 1.00 -5.79
CA LEU A 12 8.36 1.46 -4.62
C LEU A 12 6.86 1.63 -4.94
N LYS A 13 6.53 2.19 -6.10
CA LYS A 13 5.13 2.27 -6.55
C LYS A 13 4.49 0.90 -6.72
N ILE A 14 5.21 -0.06 -7.30
CA ILE A 14 4.73 -1.44 -7.43
C ILE A 14 4.52 -2.07 -6.04
N ALA A 15 5.47 -1.91 -5.11
CA ALA A 15 5.36 -2.41 -3.75
C ALA A 15 4.12 -1.84 -3.03
N ASN A 16 3.87 -0.53 -3.13
CA ASN A 16 2.66 0.08 -2.58
C ASN A 16 1.38 -0.47 -3.22
N PHE A 17 1.38 -0.71 -4.54
CA PHE A 17 0.23 -1.28 -5.22
C PHE A 17 -0.05 -2.72 -4.77
N LEU A 18 1.00 -3.53 -4.56
CA LEU A 18 0.88 -4.88 -4.01
C LEU A 18 0.36 -4.87 -2.57
N LEU A 19 0.78 -3.91 -1.75
CA LEU A 19 0.25 -3.74 -0.38
C LEU A 19 -1.24 -3.39 -0.38
N ILE A 20 -1.68 -2.49 -1.28
CA ILE A 20 -3.11 -2.18 -1.46
C ILE A 20 -3.88 -3.41 -1.92
N PHE A 21 -3.32 -4.18 -2.86
CA PHE A 21 -3.93 -5.42 -3.32
C PHE A 21 -4.05 -6.46 -2.18
N ALA A 22 -3.02 -6.57 -1.33
CA ALA A 22 -3.06 -7.45 -0.16
C ALA A 22 -4.17 -7.03 0.83
N LEU A 23 -4.38 -5.73 1.04
CA LEU A 23 -5.52 -5.23 1.83
C LEU A 23 -6.87 -5.67 1.22
N LEU A 24 -7.03 -5.57 -0.10
CA LEU A 24 -8.26 -6.03 -0.76
C LEU A 24 -8.49 -7.53 -0.55
N VAL A 25 -7.44 -8.35 -0.61
CA VAL A 25 -7.54 -9.80 -0.36
C VAL A 25 -7.99 -10.12 1.07
N ILE A 26 -7.72 -9.26 2.04
CA ILE A 26 -8.22 -9.44 3.42
C ILE A 26 -9.73 -9.14 3.50
N PHE A 27 -10.19 -8.08 2.85
CA PHE A 27 -11.58 -7.61 2.96
C PHE A 27 -12.57 -8.33 2.03
N VAL A 28 -12.12 -8.75 0.85
CA VAL A 28 -12.99 -9.34 -0.18
C VAL A 28 -13.66 -10.65 0.29
N PRO A 29 -12.96 -11.61 0.92
CA PRO A 29 -13.58 -12.88 1.33
C PRO A 29 -14.69 -12.71 2.39
N PRO A 30 -14.51 -11.94 3.48
CA PRO A 30 -15.59 -11.66 4.42
C PRO A 30 -16.80 -10.97 3.77
N VAL A 31 -16.54 -10.01 2.87
CA VAL A 31 -17.60 -9.28 2.16
C VAL A 31 -18.35 -10.18 1.19
N MET A 32 -17.64 -11.02 0.43
CA MET A 32 -18.26 -12.01 -0.47
C MET A 32 -19.14 -12.97 0.32
N LYS A 33 -18.62 -13.53 1.43
CA LYS A 33 -19.39 -14.42 2.30
C LYS A 33 -20.66 -13.75 2.85
N ALA A 34 -20.57 -12.50 3.27
CA ALA A 34 -21.73 -11.76 3.77
C ALA A 34 -22.79 -11.52 2.68
N TRP A 35 -22.42 -11.53 1.40
CA TRP A 35 -23.31 -11.27 0.27
C TRP A 35 -23.86 -12.54 -0.42
N GLU A 36 -23.22 -13.70 -0.24
CA GLU A 36 -23.61 -14.98 -0.88
C GLU A 36 -24.89 -15.64 -0.32
N GLY A 37 -25.47 -15.14 0.78
CA GLY A 37 -26.78 -15.56 1.29
C GLY A 37 -26.81 -15.78 2.81
N ASP A 38 -27.98 -15.72 3.45
CA ASP A 38 -28.08 -15.75 4.94
C ASP A 38 -27.58 -17.05 5.60
N SER A 39 -27.35 -18.12 4.85
CA SER A 39 -26.85 -19.40 5.36
C SER A 39 -25.32 -19.48 5.48
N SER A 40 -24.57 -18.52 4.95
CA SER A 40 -23.10 -18.49 5.01
C SER A 40 -22.55 -17.78 6.25
N ILE A 41 -23.40 -17.07 6.99
CA ILE A 41 -23.04 -16.34 8.21
C ILE A 41 -23.77 -16.95 9.43
N PRO A 42 -23.15 -16.98 10.62
CA PRO A 42 -23.84 -17.47 11.81
C PRO A 42 -25.06 -16.58 12.11
N PRO A 43 -26.19 -17.16 12.55
CA PRO A 43 -27.46 -16.44 12.71
C PRO A 43 -27.43 -15.38 13.82
N GLU A 44 -26.40 -15.40 14.66
CA GLU A 44 -26.15 -14.46 15.74
C GLU A 44 -25.63 -13.10 15.26
N TYR A 45 -25.17 -13.00 14.00
CA TYR A 45 -24.57 -11.79 13.46
C TYR A 45 -25.36 -11.27 12.26
N SER A 46 -25.55 -9.96 12.19
CA SER A 46 -25.89 -9.30 10.94
C SER A 46 -24.71 -9.38 9.95
N LYS A 47 -24.99 -9.21 8.66
CA LYS A 47 -23.95 -9.19 7.61
C LYS A 47 -22.80 -8.24 7.92
N MET A 48 -23.11 -7.06 8.45
CA MET A 48 -22.10 -6.05 8.78
C MET A 48 -21.31 -6.40 10.05
N GLU A 49 -21.96 -7.00 11.06
CA GLU A 49 -21.26 -7.47 12.26
C GLU A 49 -20.34 -8.64 11.95
N TYR A 50 -20.74 -9.55 11.06
CA TYR A 50 -19.89 -10.63 10.57
C TYR A 50 -18.64 -10.08 9.89
N VAL A 51 -18.80 -9.14 8.94
CA VAL A 51 -17.67 -8.50 8.26
C VAL A 51 -16.76 -7.78 9.24
N ALA A 52 -17.33 -7.03 10.19
CA ALA A 52 -16.56 -6.31 11.20
C ALA A 52 -15.75 -7.27 12.07
N LYS A 53 -16.37 -8.36 12.54
CA LYS A 53 -15.70 -9.37 13.37
C LYS A 53 -14.56 -10.07 12.65
N GLU A 54 -14.80 -10.53 11.42
CA GLU A 54 -13.76 -11.18 10.61
C GLU A 54 -12.63 -10.19 10.27
N THR A 55 -12.96 -8.91 10.05
CA THR A 55 -11.95 -7.86 9.78
C THR A 55 -11.14 -7.52 11.03
N ASP A 56 -11.74 -7.56 12.23
CA ASP A 56 -11.10 -7.21 13.50
C ASP A 56 -9.88 -8.10 13.78
N GLU A 57 -9.95 -9.38 13.41
CA GLU A 57 -8.82 -10.32 13.49
C GLU A 57 -7.61 -9.86 12.66
N PHE A 58 -7.85 -9.13 11.57
CA PHE A 58 -6.80 -8.59 10.70
C PHE A 58 -6.42 -7.14 11.02
N LEU A 59 -7.08 -6.49 11.99
CA LEU A 59 -6.84 -5.08 12.34
C LEU A 59 -5.35 -4.76 12.58
N PRO A 60 -4.57 -5.59 13.32
CA PRO A 60 -3.14 -5.33 13.52
C PRO A 60 -2.34 -5.35 12.20
N ILE A 61 -2.67 -6.28 11.31
CA ILE A 61 -2.01 -6.44 10.02
C ILE A 61 -2.39 -5.27 9.08
N ILE A 62 -3.66 -4.88 9.06
CA ILE A 62 -4.16 -3.72 8.32
C ILE A 62 -3.43 -2.45 8.78
N PHE A 63 -3.25 -2.28 10.09
CA PHE A 63 -2.53 -1.15 10.67
C PHE A 63 -1.06 -1.10 10.21
N ILE A 64 -0.35 -2.24 10.29
CA ILE A 64 1.04 -2.34 9.81
C ILE A 64 1.12 -2.03 8.31
N MET A 65 0.20 -2.58 7.50
CA MET A 65 0.16 -2.29 6.06
C MET A 65 -0.10 -0.82 5.77
N GLY A 66 -0.96 -0.15 6.53
CA GLY A 66 -1.19 1.29 6.44
C GLY A 66 0.10 2.09 6.67
N ILE A 67 0.88 1.73 7.70
CA ILE A 67 2.19 2.36 7.97
C ILE A 67 3.15 2.13 6.81
N LEU A 68 3.23 0.91 6.27
CA LEU A 68 4.12 0.57 5.15
C LEU A 68 3.76 1.35 3.88
N ILE A 69 2.47 1.44 3.55
CA ILE A 69 1.99 2.22 2.40
C ILE A 69 2.36 3.70 2.59
N HIS A 70 2.07 4.27 3.77
CA HIS A 70 2.37 5.67 4.05
C HIS A 70 3.88 5.95 3.96
N SER A 71 4.70 5.09 4.55
CA SER A 71 6.16 5.19 4.51
C SER A 71 6.69 5.06 3.09
N GLY A 72 6.13 4.16 2.28
CA GLY A 72 6.47 4.01 0.87
C GLY A 72 6.12 5.23 0.02
N VAL A 73 5.01 5.91 0.32
CA VAL A 73 4.64 7.18 -0.32
C VAL A 73 5.66 8.28 0.03
N LEU A 74 5.99 8.44 1.31
CA LEU A 74 7.00 9.42 1.76
C LEU A 74 8.36 9.18 1.10
N LEU A 75 8.82 7.92 1.08
CA LEU A 75 10.05 7.54 0.39
C LEU A 75 10.02 7.88 -1.11
N CYS A 76 8.88 7.71 -1.78
CA CYS A 76 8.74 8.13 -3.17
C CYS A 76 8.91 9.64 -3.34
N GLU A 77 8.34 10.44 -2.44
CA GLU A 77 8.46 11.90 -2.46
C GLU A 77 9.88 12.36 -2.19
N GLU A 78 10.55 11.77 -1.20
CA GLU A 78 11.96 12.05 -0.89
C GLU A 78 12.87 11.72 -2.07
N VAL A 79 12.73 10.52 -2.64
CA VAL A 79 13.51 10.09 -3.81
C VAL A 79 13.24 11.02 -5.00
N ARG A 80 12.00 11.48 -5.19
CA ARG A 80 11.67 12.48 -6.22
C ARG A 80 12.36 13.81 -5.96
N GLY A 81 12.36 14.29 -4.72
CA GLY A 81 13.04 15.52 -4.32
C GLY A 81 14.55 15.45 -4.56
N ILE A 82 15.19 14.32 -4.23
CA ILE A 82 16.61 14.08 -4.49
C ILE A 82 16.87 14.10 -6.00
N GLN A 83 16.05 13.43 -6.80
CA GLN A 83 16.20 13.41 -8.26
C GLN A 83 16.05 14.82 -8.87
N THR A 84 15.10 15.62 -8.40
CA THR A 84 14.93 17.01 -8.85
C THR A 84 16.14 17.87 -8.50
N LYS A 85 16.72 17.73 -7.31
CA LYS A 85 17.96 18.44 -6.92
C LYS A 85 19.16 18.05 -7.79
N ILE A 86 19.35 16.77 -8.05
CA ILE A 86 20.42 16.27 -8.93
C ILE A 86 20.24 16.81 -10.36
N ASN A 87 19.00 16.87 -10.86
CA ASN A 87 18.70 17.33 -12.21
C ASN A 87 18.78 18.87 -12.37
N GLY A 88 18.61 19.61 -11.27
CA GLY A 88 18.69 21.07 -11.25
C GLY A 88 20.08 21.63 -10.92
N SER A 89 21.02 20.78 -10.48
CA SER A 89 22.42 21.17 -10.32
C SER A 89 23.09 21.26 -11.70
N PRO A 90 23.86 22.33 -11.99
CA PRO A 90 24.69 22.36 -13.19
C PRO A 90 25.63 21.14 -13.17
N PRO A 91 26.04 20.59 -14.34
CA PRO A 91 27.14 19.64 -14.33
C PRO A 91 28.32 20.32 -13.62
N GLU A 92 28.94 19.61 -12.67
CA GLU A 92 30.28 19.97 -12.25
C GLU A 92 31.14 19.89 -13.50
N THR A 93 31.33 21.03 -14.16
CA THR A 93 32.46 21.22 -15.05
C THR A 93 33.67 21.08 -14.15
N GLU A 94 34.39 19.96 -14.29
CA GLU A 94 35.82 19.95 -14.04
C GLU A 94 36.39 21.20 -14.72
N ILE A 95 36.81 22.16 -13.91
CA ILE A 95 37.65 23.26 -14.35
C ILE A 95 39.05 22.85 -13.88
N ASP A 96 39.91 22.59 -14.87
CA ASP A 96 41.38 22.37 -14.88
C ASP A 96 42.13 22.21 -13.55
#